data_AF-A0A543I5P8-F1
#
_entry.id   AF-A0A543I5P8-F1
#
_cell.length_a   1.000
_cell.length_b   1.000
_cell.length_c   1.000
_cell.angle_alpha   90.00
_cell.angle_beta   90.00
_cell.angle_gamma   90.00
#
_symmetry.space_group_name_H-M   'P 1'
#
loop_
_entity.id
_entity.type
_entity.pdbx_description
1 polymer ?
#
loop_
_entity_poly.entity_id
_entity_poly.type
_entity_poly.pdbx_seq_one_letter_code
_entity_poly.pdbx_strand_id
1 'polypeptide(L)'
;MEDHVTRVKNAWSAFTSSCSWVPLGSITFLGGWEQLLTENQGDATWIEQVAAAFTAAGGGSLSHHALDLAASAVSPMSDRDLLEALSSLSAAELSALLTASPGLQAQLKLMDPSAINAWWAGLNPSPTGTDRFSEQQDLLLTTFPLLFGNLEGVPYGARDYANQIALTAAIADLEARIAEAKALVGDTSVANGPVPSALLDMKQSLLDMERQLGALTNINKALSSPAGGSRRYLISLTEDHPPLAAVSIGDLDTATNITYAVPGMGTTTHGMTGWAKAAQNLHGMLPPGSAVVAWIGYETPPTPGVGDPDFGVLDVNRAVAGGNTLATALGGLAAVRGGAVPQLTIVAHSYGTTAAAVALSQPGIRVNNFITLGSAGLPDSVHSAADLNADRVYSGHARDKYPGERESGDQWAWIGRDTSRDHRVNPLSPGFGAQGFGVETGGDAGRVVTDHNPLMGNGDEAGYFDQRTESLQNMVWAIKGETEKITPYAPLGPTNLQEALIEGLSNGY
;
A
#
# COMPACT_ATOMS: atom_id res chain seq x y z
N MET A 1 33.45 -22.66 -35.33
CA MET A 1 33.95 -21.42 -34.70
C MET A 1 35.40 -21.13 -35.12
N GLU A 2 36.33 -22.08 -34.95
CA GLU A 2 37.75 -21.92 -35.35
C GLU A 2 37.99 -21.51 -36.81
N ASP A 3 37.21 -22.05 -37.74
CA ASP A 3 37.39 -21.75 -39.17
C ASP A 3 36.97 -20.31 -39.54
N HIS A 4 35.99 -19.77 -38.83
CA HIS A 4 35.58 -18.36 -38.98
C HIS A 4 36.60 -17.41 -38.34
N VAL A 5 37.14 -17.75 -37.17
CA VAL A 5 38.20 -16.97 -36.51
C VAL A 5 39.45 -16.93 -37.39
N THR A 6 39.82 -18.06 -38.01
CA THR A 6 40.97 -18.14 -38.91
C THR A 6 40.77 -17.28 -40.17
N ARG A 7 39.58 -17.31 -40.77
CA ARG A 7 39.25 -16.43 -41.91
C ARG A 7 39.29 -14.95 -41.54
N VAL A 8 38.76 -14.57 -40.38
CA VAL A 8 38.79 -13.18 -39.91
C VAL A 8 40.23 -12.73 -39.63
N LYS A 9 41.06 -13.56 -38.99
CA LYS A 9 42.49 -13.28 -38.78
C LYS A 9 43.23 -13.09 -40.10
N ASN A 10 42.98 -13.94 -41.08
CA ASN A 10 43.61 -13.84 -42.41
C ASN A 10 43.15 -12.58 -43.15
N ALA A 11 41.86 -12.27 -43.12
CA ALA A 11 41.30 -11.06 -43.72
C ALA A 11 41.82 -9.78 -43.04
N TRP A 12 41.90 -9.79 -41.71
CA TRP A 12 42.46 -8.69 -40.93
C TRP A 12 43.94 -8.47 -41.23
N SER A 13 44.74 -9.53 -41.26
CA SER A 13 46.15 -9.48 -41.61
C SER A 13 46.38 -8.96 -43.03
N ALA A 14 45.57 -9.42 -44.00
CA ALA A 14 45.63 -8.92 -45.38
C ALA A 14 45.24 -7.43 -45.46
N PHE A 15 44.22 -7.02 -44.71
CA PHE A 15 43.76 -5.63 -44.67
C PHE A 15 44.79 -4.70 -44.03
N THR A 16 45.33 -5.02 -42.84
CA THR A 16 46.35 -4.18 -42.17
C THR A 16 47.64 -4.10 -42.96
N SER A 17 47.99 -5.15 -43.71
CA SER A 17 49.16 -5.17 -44.59
C SER A 17 48.99 -4.30 -45.84
N SER A 18 47.79 -4.27 -46.42
CA SER A 18 47.49 -3.52 -47.66
C SER A 18 47.04 -2.08 -47.40
N CYS A 19 46.49 -1.81 -46.22
CA CYS A 19 45.88 -0.55 -45.82
C CYS A 19 46.52 0.00 -44.54
N SER A 20 47.84 -0.11 -44.40
CA SER A 20 48.61 0.32 -43.20
C SER A 20 48.52 1.83 -42.90
N TRP A 21 48.02 2.61 -43.87
CA TRP A 21 47.76 4.04 -43.76
C TRP A 21 46.38 4.38 -43.20
N VAL A 22 45.48 3.40 -43.04
CA VAL A 22 44.15 3.61 -42.45
C VAL A 22 44.31 3.75 -40.93
N PRO A 23 43.88 4.86 -40.31
CA PRO A 23 43.86 4.99 -38.86
C PRO A 23 42.79 4.04 -38.31
N LEU A 24 43.23 2.88 -37.85
CA LEU A 24 42.43 1.96 -37.06
C LEU A 24 42.46 2.53 -35.64
N GLY A 25 41.31 2.96 -35.12
CA GLY A 25 41.18 3.82 -33.94
C GLY A 25 42.21 3.53 -32.83
N SER A 26 42.86 4.58 -32.31
CA SER A 26 43.78 4.45 -31.20
C SER A 26 43.00 4.26 -29.90
N ILE A 27 42.96 3.05 -29.37
CA ILE A 27 42.69 2.85 -27.94
C ILE A 27 43.96 3.23 -27.19
N THR A 28 43.86 4.21 -26.28
CA THR A 28 44.96 4.51 -25.37
C THR A 28 45.04 3.40 -24.32
N PHE A 29 46.20 3.21 -23.68
CA PHE A 29 46.30 2.27 -22.55
C PHE A 29 45.19 2.54 -21.51
N LEU A 30 44.89 3.80 -21.22
CA LEU A 30 43.83 4.18 -20.29
C LEU A 30 42.43 3.81 -20.80
N GLY A 31 42.09 4.08 -22.07
CA GLY A 31 40.79 3.71 -22.63
C GLY A 31 40.60 2.20 -22.80
N GLY A 32 41.67 1.46 -23.16
CA GLY A 32 41.65 0.00 -23.21
C GLY A 32 41.59 -0.64 -21.82
N TRP A 33 42.23 -0.03 -20.83
CA TRP A 33 42.14 -0.43 -19.43
C TRP A 33 40.75 -0.19 -18.85
N GLU A 34 40.12 0.96 -19.12
CA GLU A 34 38.73 1.24 -18.75
C GLU A 34 37.76 0.24 -19.40
N GLN A 35 37.96 -0.09 -20.68
CA GLN A 35 37.16 -1.10 -21.36
C GLN A 35 37.36 -2.48 -20.75
N LEU A 36 38.61 -2.90 -20.48
CA LEU A 36 38.90 -4.18 -19.82
C LEU A 36 38.31 -4.25 -18.40
N LEU A 37 38.36 -3.16 -17.64
CA LEU A 37 37.73 -3.10 -16.32
C LEU A 37 36.21 -3.23 -16.43
N THR A 38 35.60 -2.58 -17.43
CA THR A 38 34.16 -2.68 -17.70
C THR A 38 33.76 -4.11 -18.09
N GLU A 39 34.54 -4.75 -18.97
CA GLU A 39 34.34 -6.14 -19.38
C GLU A 39 34.51 -7.11 -18.20
N ASN A 40 35.58 -6.97 -17.41
CA ASN A 40 35.79 -7.80 -16.21
C ASN A 40 34.69 -7.60 -15.16
N GLN A 41 34.17 -6.39 -15.01
CA GLN A 41 33.05 -6.12 -14.10
C GLN A 41 31.75 -6.74 -14.63
N GLY A 42 31.54 -6.74 -15.95
CA GLY A 42 30.47 -7.48 -16.61
C GLY A 42 30.57 -8.99 -16.39
N ASP A 43 31.76 -9.57 -16.57
CA ASP A 43 32.02 -10.99 -16.35
C ASP A 43 31.84 -11.40 -14.87
N ALA A 44 32.33 -10.58 -13.93
CA ALA A 44 32.12 -10.82 -12.50
C ALA A 44 30.62 -10.80 -12.15
N THR A 45 29.88 -9.82 -12.66
CA THR A 45 28.42 -9.73 -12.48
C THR A 45 27.72 -10.95 -13.07
N TRP A 46 28.12 -11.41 -14.26
CA TRP A 46 27.58 -12.60 -14.90
C TRP A 46 27.81 -13.87 -14.06
N ILE A 47 29.03 -14.08 -13.55
CA ILE A 47 29.35 -15.22 -12.69
C ILE A 47 28.53 -15.19 -11.40
N GLU A 48 28.43 -14.02 -10.75
CA GLU A 48 27.65 -13.84 -9.52
C GLU A 48 26.16 -14.14 -9.75
N GLN A 49 25.57 -13.68 -10.86
CA GLN A 49 24.19 -13.96 -11.23
C GLN A 49 23.93 -15.45 -11.46
N VAL A 50 24.81 -16.14 -12.19
CA VAL A 50 24.70 -17.58 -12.41
C VAL A 50 24.84 -18.34 -11.09
N ALA A 51 25.77 -17.95 -10.22
CA ALA A 51 25.94 -18.56 -8.91
C ALA A 51 24.71 -18.34 -8.00
N ALA A 52 24.13 -17.13 -8.02
CA ALA A 52 22.89 -16.81 -7.31
C ALA A 52 21.71 -17.64 -7.83
N ALA A 53 21.60 -17.81 -9.16
CA ALA A 53 20.58 -18.62 -9.81
C ALA A 53 20.62 -20.08 -9.34
N PHE A 54 21.79 -20.72 -9.35
CA PHE A 54 21.94 -22.10 -8.83
C PHE A 54 21.65 -22.23 -7.33
N THR A 55 22.02 -21.21 -6.55
CA THR A 55 21.75 -21.17 -5.11
C THR A 55 20.25 -21.08 -4.84
N ALA A 56 19.55 -20.18 -5.54
CA ALA A 56 18.11 -20.00 -5.44
C ALA A 56 17.30 -21.22 -5.92
N ALA A 57 17.83 -21.97 -6.89
CA ALA A 57 17.24 -23.23 -7.35
C ALA A 57 17.38 -24.39 -6.36
N GLY A 58 18.06 -24.20 -5.21
CA GLY A 58 18.21 -25.22 -4.18
C GLY A 58 19.22 -26.33 -4.51
N GLY A 59 20.19 -26.07 -5.40
CA GLY A 59 21.30 -26.99 -5.67
C GLY A 59 21.03 -28.10 -6.71
N GLY A 60 20.10 -27.89 -7.65
CA GLY A 60 19.77 -28.81 -8.74
C GLY A 60 20.30 -28.42 -10.12
N SER A 61 19.76 -29.04 -11.18
CA SER A 61 20.03 -28.66 -12.58
C SER A 61 19.05 -27.61 -13.07
N LEU A 62 19.55 -26.53 -13.66
CA LEU A 62 18.75 -25.54 -14.41
C LEU A 62 18.77 -25.88 -15.91
N SER A 63 17.66 -25.64 -16.62
CA SER A 63 17.67 -25.77 -18.08
C SER A 63 18.58 -24.72 -18.70
N HIS A 64 19.11 -25.00 -19.89
CA HIS A 64 19.89 -24.01 -20.64
C HIS A 64 19.08 -22.73 -20.88
N HIS A 65 17.76 -22.86 -21.07
CA HIS A 65 16.89 -21.72 -21.24
C HIS A 65 16.79 -20.86 -19.96
N ALA A 66 16.63 -21.46 -18.79
CA ALA A 66 16.62 -20.74 -17.51
C ALA A 66 17.97 -20.08 -17.21
N LEU A 67 19.08 -20.77 -17.52
CA LEU A 67 20.42 -20.22 -17.41
C LEU A 67 20.64 -19.06 -18.38
N ASP A 68 20.22 -19.19 -19.63
CA ASP A 68 20.30 -18.12 -20.62
C ASP A 68 19.50 -16.91 -20.17
N LEU A 69 18.29 -17.07 -19.62
CA LEU A 69 17.47 -15.97 -19.09
C LEU A 69 18.09 -15.31 -17.85
N ALA A 70 18.63 -16.10 -16.90
CA ALA A 70 19.31 -15.56 -15.71
C ALA A 70 20.63 -14.85 -16.07
N ALA A 71 21.37 -15.40 -17.04
CA ALA A 71 22.64 -14.87 -17.56
C ALA A 71 22.45 -13.65 -18.48
N SER A 72 21.33 -13.56 -19.20
CA SER A 72 21.02 -12.48 -20.12
C SER A 72 20.32 -11.30 -19.46
N ALA A 73 20.23 -11.27 -18.12
CA ALA A 73 19.80 -10.10 -17.33
C ALA A 73 20.66 -8.83 -17.55
N VAL A 74 21.69 -8.91 -18.41
CA VAL A 74 22.47 -7.78 -18.96
C VAL A 74 21.74 -7.08 -20.13
N SER A 75 20.69 -7.69 -20.72
CA SER A 75 19.79 -7.08 -21.71
C SER A 75 18.34 -7.05 -21.18
N PRO A 76 17.59 -5.94 -21.34
CA PRO A 76 16.23 -5.86 -20.83
C PRO A 76 15.32 -6.84 -21.59
N MET A 77 14.75 -7.79 -20.86
CA MET A 77 13.72 -8.71 -21.35
C MET A 77 12.44 -7.92 -21.67
N SER A 78 11.74 -8.24 -22.76
CA SER A 78 10.46 -7.60 -23.04
C SER A 78 9.38 -8.09 -22.06
N ASP A 79 8.36 -7.27 -21.81
CA ASP A 79 7.24 -7.66 -20.93
C ASP A 79 6.60 -8.97 -21.37
N ARG A 80 6.47 -9.16 -22.69
CA ARG A 80 5.94 -10.38 -23.29
C ARG A 80 6.80 -11.60 -22.96
N ASP A 81 8.11 -11.50 -23.14
CA ASP A 81 9.02 -12.62 -22.89
C ASP A 81 9.05 -12.99 -21.40
N LEU A 82 8.94 -11.99 -20.51
CA LEU A 82 8.85 -12.23 -19.07
C LEU A 82 7.55 -12.95 -18.68
N LEU A 83 6.41 -12.52 -19.23
CA LEU A 83 5.13 -13.20 -19.02
C LEU A 83 5.11 -14.62 -19.62
N GLU A 84 5.77 -14.84 -20.77
CA GLU A 84 5.93 -16.16 -21.37
C GLU A 84 6.78 -17.08 -20.47
N ALA A 85 7.91 -16.57 -19.95
CA ALA A 85 8.74 -17.31 -18.99
C ALA A 85 7.95 -17.69 -17.73
N LEU A 86 7.15 -16.77 -17.16
CA LEU A 86 6.27 -17.04 -16.03
C LEU A 86 5.17 -18.07 -16.33
N SER A 87 4.86 -18.31 -17.60
CA SER A 87 3.82 -19.26 -18.02
C SER A 87 4.32 -20.70 -18.16
N SER A 88 5.62 -20.90 -18.34
CA SER A 88 6.18 -22.21 -18.74
C SER A 88 7.29 -22.75 -17.84
N LEU A 89 7.98 -21.89 -17.10
CA LEU A 89 9.11 -22.31 -16.26
C LEU A 89 8.62 -22.97 -14.96
N SER A 90 9.42 -23.93 -14.47
CA SER A 90 9.20 -24.58 -13.18
C SER A 90 9.53 -23.66 -12.01
N ALA A 91 9.10 -24.01 -10.78
CA ALA A 91 9.40 -23.21 -9.58
C ALA A 91 10.90 -22.96 -9.39
N ALA A 92 11.74 -23.98 -9.55
CA ALA A 92 13.20 -23.85 -9.37
C ALA A 92 13.81 -22.88 -10.39
N GLU A 93 13.35 -22.91 -11.64
CA GLU A 93 13.81 -22.02 -12.70
C GLU A 93 13.31 -20.58 -12.50
N LEU A 94 12.06 -20.41 -12.05
CA LEU A 94 11.51 -19.10 -11.70
C LEU A 94 12.22 -18.49 -10.50
N SER A 95 12.53 -19.28 -9.47
CA SER A 95 13.26 -18.81 -8.28
C SER A 95 14.66 -18.37 -8.68
N ALA A 96 15.32 -19.14 -9.53
CA ALA A 96 16.61 -18.78 -10.11
C ALA A 96 16.54 -17.46 -10.90
N LEU A 97 15.55 -17.31 -11.78
CA LEU A 97 15.36 -16.12 -12.61
C LEU A 97 15.09 -14.86 -11.78
N LEU A 98 14.11 -14.91 -10.89
CA LEU A 98 13.69 -13.75 -10.09
C LEU A 98 14.70 -13.37 -9.01
N THR A 99 15.54 -14.31 -8.55
CA THR A 99 16.64 -14.02 -7.62
C THR A 99 17.85 -13.43 -8.34
N ALA A 100 18.19 -13.95 -9.52
CA ALA A 100 19.31 -13.45 -10.32
C ALA A 100 19.05 -12.02 -10.85
N SER A 101 17.79 -11.63 -11.03
CA SER A 101 17.42 -10.30 -11.51
C SER A 101 16.26 -9.67 -10.74
N PRO A 102 16.56 -8.91 -9.66
CA PRO A 102 15.57 -8.09 -8.96
C PRO A 102 14.86 -7.08 -9.87
N GLY A 103 15.51 -6.66 -10.97
CA GLY A 103 14.93 -5.78 -11.98
C GLY A 103 13.69 -6.34 -12.66
N LEU A 104 13.57 -7.67 -12.81
CA LEU A 104 12.39 -8.31 -13.39
C LEU A 104 11.16 -8.19 -12.48
N GLN A 105 11.34 -8.25 -11.16
CA GLN A 105 10.24 -8.04 -10.21
C GLN A 105 9.76 -6.58 -10.26
N ALA A 106 10.67 -5.62 -10.35
CA ALA A 106 10.33 -4.22 -10.52
C ALA A 106 9.61 -3.98 -11.86
N GLN A 107 10.07 -4.62 -12.93
CA GLN A 107 9.41 -4.58 -14.25
C GLN A 107 7.97 -5.09 -14.16
N LEU A 108 7.72 -6.26 -13.56
CA LEU A 108 6.36 -6.79 -13.35
C LEU A 108 5.46 -5.79 -12.62
N LYS A 109 5.96 -5.15 -11.56
CA LYS A 109 5.19 -4.16 -10.79
C LYS A 109 4.85 -2.90 -11.59
N LEU A 110 5.61 -2.60 -12.66
CA LEU A 110 5.41 -1.44 -13.53
C LEU A 110 4.63 -1.76 -14.82
N MET A 111 4.39 -3.04 -15.12
CA MET A 111 3.60 -3.44 -16.29
C MET A 111 2.15 -2.97 -16.17
N ASP A 112 1.49 -2.78 -17.31
CA ASP A 112 0.05 -2.48 -17.36
C ASP A 112 -0.75 -3.59 -16.65
N PRO A 113 -1.48 -3.27 -15.57
CA PRO A 113 -2.31 -4.24 -14.85
C PRO A 113 -3.32 -4.96 -15.75
N SER A 114 -3.78 -4.33 -16.83
CA SER A 114 -4.70 -4.95 -17.80
C SER A 114 -4.02 -6.07 -18.59
N ALA A 115 -2.75 -5.88 -18.95
CA ALA A 115 -1.95 -6.91 -19.61
C ALA A 115 -1.66 -8.08 -18.67
N ILE A 116 -1.34 -7.80 -17.40
CA ILE A 116 -1.18 -8.82 -16.35
C ILE A 116 -2.49 -9.59 -16.18
N ASN A 117 -3.63 -8.90 -16.11
CA ASN A 117 -4.92 -9.57 -15.95
C ASN A 117 -5.25 -10.50 -17.12
N ALA A 118 -5.04 -10.04 -18.36
CA ALA A 118 -5.26 -10.84 -19.56
C ALA A 118 -4.33 -12.07 -19.61
N TRP A 119 -3.06 -11.89 -19.26
CA TRP A 119 -2.09 -12.97 -19.13
C TRP A 119 -2.50 -13.98 -18.06
N TRP A 120 -2.84 -13.51 -16.85
CA TRP A 120 -3.27 -14.34 -15.73
C TRP A 120 -4.49 -15.18 -16.11
N ALA A 121 -5.47 -14.59 -16.78
CA ALA A 121 -6.64 -15.30 -17.30
C ALA A 121 -6.27 -16.32 -18.38
N GLY A 122 -5.25 -16.04 -19.20
CA GLY A 122 -4.72 -16.97 -20.21
C GLY A 122 -4.04 -18.22 -19.63
N LEU A 123 -3.53 -18.16 -18.39
CA LEU A 123 -3.00 -19.33 -17.67
C LEU A 123 -4.09 -20.35 -17.30
N ASN A 124 -5.38 -20.02 -17.48
CA ASN A 124 -6.50 -20.88 -17.20
C ASN A 124 -7.10 -21.50 -18.47
N PRO A 125 -6.82 -22.78 -18.74
CA PRO A 125 -7.77 -23.64 -19.40
C PRO A 125 -8.10 -24.77 -18.42
N SER A 126 -9.08 -24.63 -17.52
CA SER A 126 -9.50 -25.80 -16.74
C SER A 126 -10.21 -26.80 -17.67
N PRO A 127 -9.71 -28.03 -17.87
CA PRO A 127 -10.39 -29.05 -18.67
C PRO A 127 -11.52 -29.75 -17.89
N THR A 128 -11.58 -29.58 -16.56
CA THR A 128 -12.43 -30.35 -15.63
C THR A 128 -13.34 -29.48 -14.74
N GLY A 129 -13.03 -28.19 -14.56
CA GLY A 129 -13.90 -27.19 -13.92
C GLY A 129 -14.03 -27.26 -12.40
N THR A 130 -13.18 -28.02 -11.69
CA THR A 130 -13.29 -28.21 -10.22
C THR A 130 -12.26 -27.46 -9.38
N ASP A 131 -11.08 -27.16 -9.92
CA ASP A 131 -9.99 -26.55 -9.16
C ASP A 131 -10.05 -25.02 -9.21
N ARG A 132 -9.66 -24.36 -8.10
CA ARG A 132 -9.71 -22.90 -7.94
C ARG A 132 -8.71 -22.16 -8.82
N PHE A 133 -7.54 -22.76 -9.08
CA PHE A 133 -6.44 -22.20 -9.87
C PHE A 133 -5.88 -23.29 -10.79
N SER A 134 -5.29 -22.92 -11.94
CA SER A 134 -4.48 -23.86 -12.72
C SER A 134 -3.18 -24.21 -12.00
N GLU A 135 -2.52 -25.31 -12.39
CA GLU A 135 -1.23 -25.73 -11.81
C GLU A 135 -0.19 -24.60 -11.83
N GLN A 136 -0.11 -23.86 -12.96
CA GLN A 136 0.83 -22.75 -13.08
C GLN A 136 0.45 -21.56 -12.18
N GLN A 137 -0.84 -21.23 -12.07
CA GLN A 137 -1.28 -20.18 -11.15
C GLN A 137 -0.98 -20.56 -9.69
N ASP A 138 -1.27 -21.79 -9.29
CA ASP A 138 -0.99 -22.28 -7.94
C ASP A 138 0.51 -22.26 -7.63
N LEU A 139 1.35 -22.68 -8.58
CA LEU A 139 2.80 -22.60 -8.50
C LEU A 139 3.29 -21.17 -8.21
N LEU A 140 2.79 -20.18 -8.98
CA LEU A 140 3.18 -18.78 -8.82
C LEU A 140 2.74 -18.22 -7.45
N LEU A 141 1.50 -18.52 -7.03
CA LEU A 141 0.93 -18.04 -5.77
C LEU A 141 1.60 -18.65 -4.55
N THR A 142 2.05 -19.90 -4.62
CA THR A 142 2.69 -20.61 -3.51
C THR A 142 4.19 -20.36 -3.45
N THR A 143 4.87 -20.20 -4.60
CA THR A 143 6.32 -19.99 -4.67
C THR A 143 6.69 -18.52 -4.44
N PHE A 144 5.90 -17.57 -4.96
CA PHE A 144 6.16 -16.13 -4.82
C PHE A 144 4.95 -15.38 -4.24
N PRO A 145 4.49 -15.75 -3.03
CA PRO A 145 3.23 -15.25 -2.48
C PRO A 145 3.22 -13.73 -2.30
N LEU A 146 4.33 -13.13 -1.86
CA LEU A 146 4.41 -11.66 -1.71
C LEU A 146 4.39 -10.91 -3.04
N LEU A 147 4.91 -11.50 -4.11
CA LEU A 147 4.88 -10.88 -5.43
C LEU A 147 3.47 -10.92 -6.00
N PHE A 148 2.90 -12.12 -6.18
CA PHE A 148 1.58 -12.27 -6.80
C PHE A 148 0.41 -11.89 -5.87
N GLY A 149 0.65 -11.85 -4.57
CA GLY A 149 -0.25 -11.29 -3.57
C GLY A 149 -0.43 -9.77 -3.65
N ASN A 150 0.52 -9.06 -4.28
CA ASN A 150 0.50 -7.60 -4.43
C ASN A 150 0.56 -7.13 -5.88
N LEU A 151 0.61 -8.05 -6.86
CA LEU A 151 0.75 -7.70 -8.26
C LEU A 151 -0.58 -7.19 -8.84
N GLU A 152 -0.58 -5.94 -9.31
CA GLU A 152 -1.77 -5.36 -9.92
C GLU A 152 -2.17 -6.11 -11.21
N GLY A 153 -3.47 -6.32 -11.40
CA GLY A 153 -4.02 -7.17 -12.47
C GLY A 153 -4.30 -8.62 -12.06
N VAL A 154 -3.72 -9.12 -10.96
CA VAL A 154 -4.08 -10.43 -10.39
C VAL A 154 -5.43 -10.31 -9.62
N PRO A 155 -6.41 -11.21 -9.84
CA PRO A 155 -7.69 -11.20 -9.13
C PRO A 155 -7.54 -11.30 -7.61
N TYR A 156 -8.45 -10.65 -6.87
CA TYR A 156 -8.32 -10.49 -5.41
C TYR A 156 -8.47 -11.80 -4.64
N GLY A 157 -9.24 -12.75 -5.16
CA GLY A 157 -9.29 -14.11 -4.62
C GLY A 157 -7.96 -14.85 -4.74
N ALA A 158 -7.15 -14.57 -5.77
CA ALA A 158 -5.80 -15.13 -5.89
C ALA A 158 -4.82 -14.40 -4.96
N ARG A 159 -4.92 -13.06 -4.88
CA ARG A 159 -4.11 -12.28 -3.94
C ARG A 159 -4.32 -12.68 -2.49
N ASP A 160 -5.57 -12.88 -2.08
CA ASP A 160 -5.93 -13.39 -0.75
C ASP A 160 -5.26 -14.72 -0.44
N TYR A 161 -5.28 -15.66 -1.39
CA TYR A 161 -4.66 -16.96 -1.22
C TYR A 161 -3.13 -16.83 -1.02
N ALA A 162 -2.45 -16.09 -1.89
CA ALA A 162 -1.02 -15.85 -1.79
C ALA A 162 -0.64 -15.09 -0.50
N ASN A 163 -1.32 -13.99 -0.18
CA ASN A 163 -1.00 -13.20 1.01
C ASN A 163 -1.25 -13.96 2.32
N GLN A 164 -2.24 -14.86 2.38
CA GLN A 164 -2.43 -15.70 3.57
C GLN A 164 -1.29 -16.72 3.77
N ILE A 165 -0.73 -17.26 2.68
CA ILE A 165 0.49 -18.08 2.72
C ILE A 165 1.66 -17.25 3.25
N ALA A 166 1.90 -16.07 2.67
CA ALA A 166 2.97 -15.17 3.12
C ALA A 166 2.81 -14.77 4.60
N LEU A 167 1.60 -14.40 5.03
CA LEU A 167 1.33 -14.02 6.41
C LEU A 167 1.64 -15.16 7.40
N THR A 168 1.20 -16.38 7.07
CA THR A 168 1.41 -17.56 7.91
C THR A 168 2.90 -17.86 8.03
N ALA A 169 3.64 -17.82 6.92
CA ALA A 169 5.08 -18.05 6.90
C ALA A 169 5.84 -16.96 7.69
N ALA A 170 5.49 -15.69 7.52
CA ALA A 170 6.14 -14.58 8.20
C ALA A 170 5.94 -14.61 9.73
N ILE A 171 4.74 -15.00 10.19
CA ILE A 171 4.48 -15.19 11.62
C ILE A 171 5.37 -16.31 12.17
N ALA A 172 5.39 -17.48 11.51
CA ALA A 172 6.18 -18.62 11.96
C ALA A 172 7.70 -18.34 11.97
N ASP A 173 8.22 -17.64 10.96
CA ASP A 173 9.63 -17.22 10.90
C ASP A 173 10.00 -16.32 12.08
N LEU A 174 9.20 -15.26 12.33
CA LEU A 174 9.46 -14.34 13.43
C LEU A 174 9.33 -15.01 14.79
N GLU A 175 8.36 -15.90 14.99
CA GLU A 175 8.25 -16.68 16.21
C GLU A 175 9.52 -17.52 16.47
N ALA A 176 10.04 -18.19 15.45
CA ALA A 176 11.27 -18.98 15.56
C ALA A 176 12.48 -18.09 15.89
N ARG A 177 12.66 -16.99 15.16
CA ARG A 177 13.77 -16.03 15.38
C ARG A 177 13.72 -15.36 16.75
N ILE A 178 12.52 -15.01 17.23
CA ILE A 178 12.32 -14.49 18.58
C ILE A 178 12.70 -15.53 19.63
N ALA A 179 12.31 -16.79 19.44
CA ALA A 179 12.67 -17.87 20.36
C ALA A 179 14.20 -18.08 20.43
N GLU A 180 14.87 -18.09 19.27
CA GLU A 180 16.34 -18.17 19.18
C GLU A 180 17.03 -16.96 19.84
N ALA A 181 16.56 -15.75 19.55
CA ALA A 181 17.11 -14.53 20.13
C ALA A 181 16.92 -14.49 21.66
N LYS A 182 15.77 -14.93 22.19
CA LYS A 182 15.51 -15.04 23.62
C LYS A 182 16.44 -16.04 24.30
N ALA A 183 16.73 -17.17 23.66
CA ALA A 183 17.67 -18.16 24.17
C ALA A 183 19.11 -17.61 24.28
N LEU A 184 19.50 -16.73 23.34
CA LEU A 184 20.81 -16.07 23.34
C LEU A 184 20.92 -14.91 24.34
N VAL A 185 19.86 -14.11 24.49
CA VAL A 185 19.85 -12.93 25.39
C VAL A 185 19.74 -13.35 26.86
N GLY A 186 19.10 -14.49 27.17
CA GLY A 186 18.92 -15.00 28.53
C GLY A 186 18.07 -14.09 29.44
N ASP A 187 17.85 -14.51 30.69
CA ASP A 187 17.22 -13.66 31.72
C ASP A 187 18.27 -12.75 32.37
N THR A 188 18.45 -11.55 31.81
CA THR A 188 19.47 -10.58 32.26
C THR A 188 18.92 -9.49 33.17
N SER A 189 17.78 -9.73 33.81
CA SER A 189 17.21 -8.87 34.86
C SER A 189 18.14 -8.65 36.07
N VAL A 190 19.30 -9.33 36.11
CA VAL A 190 20.25 -9.37 37.24
C VAL A 190 21.65 -8.80 36.89
N ALA A 191 21.81 -8.07 35.78
CA ALA A 191 23.11 -7.49 35.44
C ALA A 191 23.42 -6.21 36.27
N ASN A 192 24.12 -6.37 37.39
CA ASN A 192 24.74 -5.26 38.12
C ASN A 192 26.01 -4.80 37.38
N GLY A 193 25.89 -3.84 36.46
CA GLY A 193 27.01 -3.25 35.73
C GLY A 193 26.58 -2.59 34.41
N PRO A 194 27.47 -1.83 33.74
CA PRO A 194 27.19 -1.28 32.42
C PRO A 194 26.93 -2.42 31.41
N VAL A 195 25.79 -2.34 30.72
CA VAL A 195 25.38 -3.32 29.72
C VAL A 195 26.25 -3.16 28.45
N PRO A 196 26.87 -4.23 27.92
CA PRO A 196 27.61 -4.14 26.65
C PRO A 196 26.73 -3.65 25.50
N SER A 197 27.26 -2.81 24.59
CA SER A 197 26.50 -2.26 23.45
C SER A 197 25.89 -3.35 22.57
N ALA A 198 26.63 -4.43 22.30
CA ALA A 198 26.12 -5.58 21.53
C ALA A 198 24.87 -6.21 22.17
N LEU A 199 24.76 -6.22 23.51
CA LEU A 199 23.57 -6.72 24.19
C LEU A 199 22.39 -5.74 24.08
N LEU A 200 22.65 -4.44 24.04
CA LEU A 200 21.63 -3.42 23.78
C LEU A 200 21.08 -3.56 22.35
N ASP A 201 21.95 -3.76 21.37
CA ASP A 201 21.56 -3.96 19.97
C ASP A 201 20.72 -5.24 19.80
N MET A 202 21.12 -6.34 20.46
CA MET A 202 20.33 -7.58 20.47
C MET A 202 18.96 -7.39 21.14
N LYS A 203 18.89 -6.64 22.24
CA LYS A 203 17.61 -6.31 22.90
C LYS A 203 16.73 -5.46 22.01
N GLN A 204 17.30 -4.47 21.32
CA GLN A 204 16.56 -3.63 20.39
C GLN A 204 16.03 -4.46 19.21
N SER A 205 16.87 -5.31 18.62
CA SER A 205 16.45 -6.24 17.55
C SER A 205 15.32 -7.16 18.00
N LEU A 206 15.40 -7.70 19.23
CA LEU A 206 14.32 -8.51 19.80
C LEU A 206 13.01 -7.72 19.93
N LEU A 207 13.07 -6.51 20.46
CA LEU A 207 11.90 -5.63 20.58
C LEU A 207 11.31 -5.30 19.20
N ASP A 208 12.15 -5.09 18.19
CA ASP A 208 11.71 -4.80 16.82
C ASP A 208 11.00 -6.00 16.20
N MET A 209 11.56 -7.21 16.38
CA MET A 209 10.92 -8.46 15.96
C MET A 209 9.58 -8.69 16.68
N GLU A 210 9.51 -8.45 17.99
CA GLU A 210 8.26 -8.57 18.76
C GLU A 210 7.19 -7.58 18.29
N ARG A 211 7.57 -6.35 17.95
CA ARG A 211 6.65 -5.37 17.34
C ARG A 211 6.16 -5.83 15.97
N GLN A 212 7.07 -6.29 15.10
CA GLN A 212 6.72 -6.83 13.78
C GLN A 212 5.76 -8.03 13.89
N LEU A 213 6.04 -8.97 14.79
CA LEU A 213 5.17 -10.11 15.06
C LEU A 213 3.79 -9.66 15.58
N GLY A 214 3.77 -8.64 16.45
CA GLY A 214 2.54 -8.02 16.93
C GLY A 214 1.67 -7.47 15.80
N ALA A 215 2.27 -6.78 14.82
CA ALA A 215 1.56 -6.25 13.65
C ALA A 215 1.02 -7.37 12.75
N LEU A 216 1.82 -8.37 12.39
CA LEU A 216 1.39 -9.51 11.56
C LEU A 216 0.26 -10.31 12.25
N THR A 217 0.38 -10.55 13.55
CA THR A 217 -0.67 -11.20 14.33
C THR A 217 -1.96 -10.39 14.35
N ASN A 218 -1.87 -9.05 14.37
CA ASN A 218 -3.04 -8.18 14.31
C ASN A 218 -3.71 -8.22 12.93
N ILE A 219 -2.93 -8.27 11.84
CA ILE A 219 -3.45 -8.53 10.49
C ILE A 219 -4.19 -9.87 10.44
N ASN A 220 -3.59 -10.94 10.96
CA ASN A 220 -4.24 -12.26 11.00
C ASN A 220 -5.57 -12.24 11.78
N LYS A 221 -5.59 -11.57 12.93
CA LYS A 221 -6.84 -11.35 13.71
C LYS A 221 -7.88 -10.57 12.92
N ALA A 222 -7.47 -9.56 12.14
CA ALA A 222 -8.38 -8.75 11.34
C ALA A 222 -9.06 -9.54 10.21
N LEU A 223 -8.52 -10.69 9.79
CA LEU A 223 -9.15 -11.58 8.80
C LEU A 223 -10.31 -12.41 9.37
N SER A 224 -10.41 -12.51 10.70
CA SER A 224 -11.53 -13.18 11.33
C SER A 224 -12.84 -12.43 11.06
N SER A 225 -13.79 -13.13 10.44
CA SER A 225 -15.11 -12.57 10.13
C SER A 225 -16.06 -12.73 11.32
N PRO A 226 -16.86 -11.72 11.69
CA PRO A 226 -17.93 -11.88 12.67
C PRO A 226 -18.91 -12.99 12.24
N ALA A 227 -19.56 -13.66 13.20
CA ALA A 227 -20.54 -14.69 12.89
C ALA A 227 -21.67 -14.14 11.98
N GLY A 228 -21.92 -14.82 10.86
CA GLY A 228 -22.88 -14.38 9.84
C GLY A 228 -22.42 -13.17 9.00
N GLY A 229 -21.21 -12.66 9.21
CA GLY A 229 -20.61 -11.58 8.43
C GLY A 229 -20.06 -12.05 7.09
N SER A 230 -19.79 -11.08 6.19
CA SER A 230 -19.11 -11.37 4.92
C SER A 230 -17.67 -11.84 5.15
N ARG A 231 -17.21 -12.75 4.29
CA ARG A 231 -15.81 -13.20 4.26
C ARG A 231 -14.87 -12.00 4.09
N ARG A 232 -13.72 -12.08 4.77
CA ARG A 232 -12.63 -11.13 4.62
C ARG A 232 -11.49 -11.71 3.78
N TYR A 233 -10.81 -10.83 3.06
CA TYR A 233 -9.74 -11.16 2.12
C TYR A 233 -8.50 -10.31 2.39
N LEU A 234 -7.32 -10.90 2.46
CA LEU A 234 -6.05 -10.18 2.57
C LEU A 234 -5.55 -9.79 1.18
N ILE A 235 -5.91 -8.59 0.71
CA ILE A 235 -5.69 -8.22 -0.69
C ILE A 235 -4.32 -7.59 -0.96
N SER A 236 -3.60 -7.22 0.09
CA SER A 236 -2.21 -6.75 0.04
C SER A 236 -1.53 -7.02 1.39
N LEU A 237 -0.25 -7.39 1.32
CA LEU A 237 0.66 -7.56 2.45
C LEU A 237 2.08 -7.25 1.98
N THR A 238 2.73 -6.25 2.57
CA THR A 238 4.11 -5.87 2.23
C THR A 238 5.07 -6.19 3.38
N GLU A 239 6.36 -6.12 3.09
CA GLU A 239 7.44 -6.36 4.06
C GLU A 239 7.94 -5.08 4.75
N ASP A 240 7.17 -3.99 4.68
CA ASP A 240 7.48 -2.76 5.41
C ASP A 240 7.57 -3.01 6.94
N HIS A 241 8.08 -2.01 7.67
CA HIS A 241 8.26 -2.07 9.11
C HIS A 241 7.58 -0.89 9.82
N PRO A 242 6.36 -1.04 10.35
CA PRO A 242 5.52 -2.25 10.33
C PRO A 242 4.99 -2.59 8.93
N PRO A 243 4.54 -3.84 8.69
CA PRO A 243 4.09 -4.25 7.37
C PRO A 243 2.85 -3.45 6.98
N LEU A 244 2.72 -3.10 5.70
CA LEU A 244 1.49 -2.51 5.17
C LEU A 244 0.55 -3.65 4.76
N ALA A 245 -0.75 -3.42 4.90
CA ALA A 245 -1.75 -4.43 4.58
C ALA A 245 -3.10 -3.80 4.23
N ALA A 246 -3.87 -4.52 3.41
CA ALA A 246 -5.25 -4.17 3.12
C ALA A 246 -6.16 -5.39 3.30
N VAL A 247 -7.23 -5.22 4.07
CA VAL A 247 -8.25 -6.26 4.29
C VAL A 247 -9.56 -5.82 3.68
N SER A 248 -10.05 -6.57 2.68
CA SER A 248 -11.38 -6.38 2.14
C SER A 248 -12.40 -7.14 2.98
N ILE A 249 -13.52 -6.48 3.31
CA ILE A 249 -14.71 -7.10 3.88
C ILE A 249 -15.71 -7.23 2.73
N GLY A 250 -15.96 -8.45 2.28
CA GLY A 250 -16.63 -8.70 1.00
C GLY A 250 -15.64 -8.94 -0.14
N ASP A 251 -16.13 -9.55 -1.21
CA ASP A 251 -15.32 -9.99 -2.36
C ASP A 251 -15.22 -8.90 -3.42
N LEU A 252 -14.01 -8.39 -3.67
CA LEU A 252 -13.76 -7.37 -4.69
C LEU A 252 -13.95 -7.90 -6.11
N ASP A 253 -13.77 -9.21 -6.35
CA ASP A 253 -13.93 -9.83 -7.67
C ASP A 253 -15.40 -9.97 -8.06
N THR A 254 -16.36 -9.70 -7.17
CA THR A 254 -17.79 -9.81 -7.46
C THR A 254 -18.61 -8.60 -6.99
N ALA A 255 -18.08 -7.77 -6.09
CA ALA A 255 -18.80 -6.62 -5.56
C ALA A 255 -19.22 -5.63 -6.65
N THR A 256 -20.40 -5.03 -6.44
CA THR A 256 -20.96 -3.97 -7.29
C THR A 256 -20.77 -2.58 -6.68
N ASN A 257 -20.51 -2.50 -5.38
CA ASN A 257 -20.14 -1.29 -4.66
C ASN A 257 -18.85 -1.57 -3.89
N ILE A 258 -17.80 -0.82 -4.16
CA ILE A 258 -16.50 -0.96 -3.51
C ILE A 258 -16.15 0.36 -2.84
N THR A 259 -15.78 0.30 -1.56
CA THR A 259 -15.30 1.46 -0.81
C THR A 259 -13.89 1.21 -0.27
N TYR A 260 -12.95 2.12 -0.52
CA TYR A 260 -11.66 2.13 0.15
C TYR A 260 -11.72 3.08 1.34
N ALA A 261 -11.48 2.56 2.54
CA ALA A 261 -11.31 3.35 3.76
C ALA A 261 -9.83 3.69 3.94
N VAL A 262 -9.48 4.96 3.75
CA VAL A 262 -8.10 5.48 3.78
C VAL A 262 -7.83 6.17 5.14
N PRO A 263 -6.87 5.67 5.93
CA PRO A 263 -6.62 6.14 7.28
C PRO A 263 -5.75 7.39 7.32
N GLY A 264 -5.73 8.07 8.46
CA GLY A 264 -4.82 9.17 8.75
C GLY A 264 -3.68 8.79 9.70
N MET A 265 -3.02 9.84 10.21
CA MET A 265 -1.89 9.79 11.14
C MET A 265 -2.06 8.76 12.26
N GLY A 266 -0.98 8.09 12.62
CA GLY A 266 -0.91 7.12 13.73
C GLY A 266 -1.53 5.76 13.42
N THR A 267 -2.14 5.58 12.25
CA THR A 267 -2.75 4.29 11.87
C THR A 267 -1.70 3.37 11.27
N THR A 268 -1.39 2.27 11.96
CA THR A 268 -0.50 1.22 11.47
C THR A 268 -1.15 -0.15 11.61
N THR A 269 -0.55 -1.17 11.01
CA THR A 269 -1.05 -2.56 11.12
C THR A 269 -0.96 -3.15 12.53
N HIS A 270 -0.24 -2.52 13.47
CA HIS A 270 -0.39 -2.82 14.90
C HIS A 270 -1.83 -2.66 15.40
N GLY A 271 -2.61 -1.76 14.77
CA GLY A 271 -4.03 -1.51 15.03
C GLY A 271 -4.96 -1.99 13.91
N MET A 272 -4.54 -2.95 13.07
CA MET A 272 -5.30 -3.39 11.89
C MET A 272 -6.74 -3.82 12.20
N THR A 273 -6.94 -4.52 13.32
CA THR A 273 -8.27 -4.92 13.82
C THR A 273 -9.20 -3.72 14.08
N GLY A 274 -8.66 -2.60 14.56
CA GLY A 274 -9.40 -1.35 14.74
C GLY A 274 -9.82 -0.74 13.41
N TRP A 275 -8.90 -0.63 12.45
CA TRP A 275 -9.23 -0.11 11.12
C TRP A 275 -10.20 -1.02 10.35
N ALA A 276 -10.03 -2.34 10.45
CA ALA A 276 -10.98 -3.32 9.93
C ALA A 276 -12.35 -3.22 10.61
N LYS A 277 -12.41 -2.85 11.90
CA LYS A 277 -13.68 -2.59 12.60
C LYS A 277 -14.37 -1.32 12.07
N ALA A 278 -13.63 -0.26 11.77
CA ALA A 278 -14.18 0.96 11.16
C ALA A 278 -14.80 0.64 9.79
N ALA A 279 -14.05 -0.06 8.93
CA ALA A 279 -14.55 -0.57 7.65
C ALA A 279 -15.76 -1.50 7.82
N GLN A 280 -15.77 -2.37 8.85
CA GLN A 280 -16.88 -3.28 9.12
C GLN A 280 -18.17 -2.55 9.53
N ASN A 281 -18.06 -1.47 10.30
CA ASN A 281 -19.21 -0.68 10.70
C ASN A 281 -19.89 -0.06 9.47
N LEU A 282 -19.10 0.44 8.51
CA LEU A 282 -19.60 0.93 7.23
C LEU A 282 -20.20 -0.19 6.39
N HIS A 283 -19.45 -1.28 6.17
CA HIS A 283 -19.88 -2.45 5.40
C HIS A 283 -21.22 -3.01 5.88
N GLY A 284 -21.42 -3.09 7.20
CA GLY A 284 -22.63 -3.66 7.80
C GLY A 284 -23.92 -2.88 7.53
N MET A 285 -23.83 -1.65 6.98
CA MET A 285 -24.97 -0.81 6.62
C MET A 285 -25.20 -0.72 5.11
N LEU A 286 -24.27 -1.26 4.32
CA LEU A 286 -24.34 -1.31 2.86
C LEU A 286 -25.13 -2.55 2.38
N PRO A 287 -25.73 -2.52 1.17
CA PRO A 287 -26.47 -3.67 0.65
C PRO A 287 -25.56 -4.90 0.43
N PRO A 288 -26.14 -6.12 0.42
CA PRO A 288 -25.41 -7.32 0.00
C PRO A 288 -24.72 -7.13 -1.36
N GLY A 289 -23.55 -7.73 -1.54
CA GLY A 289 -22.73 -7.50 -2.74
C GLY A 289 -21.87 -6.23 -2.69
N SER A 290 -21.80 -5.56 -1.54
CA SER A 290 -20.82 -4.49 -1.28
C SER A 290 -19.53 -5.05 -0.69
N ALA A 291 -18.42 -4.36 -0.96
CA ALA A 291 -17.14 -4.59 -0.30
C ALA A 291 -16.55 -3.29 0.25
N VAL A 292 -15.95 -3.36 1.44
CA VAL A 292 -15.22 -2.24 2.05
C VAL A 292 -13.80 -2.68 2.41
N VAL A 293 -12.82 -1.98 1.86
CA VAL A 293 -11.39 -2.23 2.09
C VAL A 293 -10.90 -1.37 3.24
N ALA A 294 -10.49 -2.02 4.33
CA ALA A 294 -9.66 -1.40 5.35
C ALA A 294 -8.23 -1.33 4.81
N TRP A 295 -7.85 -0.19 4.24
CA TRP A 295 -6.60 -0.04 3.50
C TRP A 295 -5.53 0.66 4.36
N ILE A 296 -4.46 -0.04 4.73
CA ILE A 296 -3.24 0.56 5.30
C ILE A 296 -2.12 0.29 4.31
N GLY A 297 -2.16 0.98 3.15
CA GLY A 297 -1.22 0.76 2.05
C GLY A 297 -0.13 1.83 1.92
N TYR A 298 0.10 2.63 2.97
CA TYR A 298 1.19 3.60 3.02
C TYR A 298 1.61 3.87 4.46
N GLU A 299 2.82 4.38 4.64
CA GLU A 299 3.32 4.80 5.95
C GLU A 299 2.71 6.16 6.34
N THR A 300 1.67 6.12 7.16
CA THR A 300 1.02 7.33 7.69
C THR A 300 2.00 8.09 8.58
N PRO A 301 1.88 9.43 8.70
CA PRO A 301 2.64 10.17 9.71
C PRO A 301 2.45 9.56 11.11
N PRO A 302 3.48 9.47 11.95
CA PRO A 302 3.32 8.99 13.32
C PRO A 302 2.58 10.04 14.18
N THR A 303 2.03 9.60 15.30
CA THR A 303 1.47 10.53 16.30
C THR A 303 2.63 11.21 17.04
N PRO A 304 2.70 12.56 17.08
CA PRO A 304 3.76 13.26 17.81
C PRO A 304 3.77 12.88 19.29
N GLY A 305 4.94 12.51 19.84
CA GLY A 305 5.09 12.03 21.22
C GLY A 305 6.10 12.84 22.04
N VAL A 306 5.99 12.75 23.37
CA VAL A 306 6.98 13.34 24.29
C VAL A 306 8.27 12.51 24.21
N GLY A 307 9.19 12.91 23.34
CA GLY A 307 10.47 12.22 23.09
C GLY A 307 10.74 11.91 21.62
N ASP A 308 9.71 11.98 20.77
CA ASP A 308 9.80 11.84 19.31
C ASP A 308 8.84 12.84 18.64
N PRO A 309 9.29 14.09 18.41
CA PRO A 309 8.47 15.17 17.89
C PRO A 309 8.40 15.10 16.35
N ASP A 310 8.01 13.95 15.80
CA ASP A 310 7.75 13.85 14.37
C ASP A 310 6.42 14.53 14.03
N PHE A 311 6.52 15.71 13.41
CA PHE A 311 5.40 16.51 12.91
C PHE A 311 5.12 16.28 11.43
N GLY A 312 5.45 15.10 10.89
CA GLY A 312 5.26 14.75 9.48
C GLY A 312 3.82 14.85 8.99
N VAL A 313 2.84 14.98 9.89
CA VAL A 313 1.43 15.29 9.56
C VAL A 313 1.24 16.71 8.98
N LEU A 314 2.24 17.59 9.10
CA LEU A 314 2.19 18.97 8.59
C LEU A 314 2.80 19.15 7.19
N ASP A 315 3.26 18.04 6.59
CA ASP A 315 3.98 17.98 5.33
C ASP A 315 3.31 16.96 4.40
N VAL A 316 3.24 17.24 3.10
CA VAL A 316 2.50 16.40 2.14
C VAL A 316 3.23 15.13 1.68
N ASN A 317 4.53 14.95 1.95
CA ASN A 317 5.35 13.91 1.31
C ASN A 317 4.81 12.48 1.53
N ARG A 318 4.35 12.17 2.76
CA ARG A 318 3.75 10.86 3.07
C ARG A 318 2.41 10.69 2.36
N ALA A 319 1.61 11.76 2.24
CA ALA A 319 0.39 11.77 1.43
C ALA A 319 0.68 11.60 -0.07
N VAL A 320 1.80 12.14 -0.59
CA VAL A 320 2.21 11.92 -1.99
C VAL A 320 2.52 10.45 -2.25
N ALA A 321 3.35 9.85 -1.39
CA ALA A 321 3.67 8.43 -1.47
C ALA A 321 2.39 7.57 -1.35
N GLY A 322 1.54 7.85 -0.36
CA GLY A 322 0.28 7.12 -0.17
C GLY A 322 -0.72 7.32 -1.31
N GLY A 323 -0.79 8.51 -1.88
CA GLY A 323 -1.63 8.81 -3.04
C GLY A 323 -1.21 8.03 -4.28
N ASN A 324 0.10 7.90 -4.53
CA ASN A 324 0.62 7.08 -5.62
C ASN A 324 0.27 5.60 -5.42
N THR A 325 0.45 5.04 -4.21
CA THR A 325 0.10 3.64 -3.93
C THR A 325 -1.41 3.40 -4.05
N LEU A 326 -2.24 4.35 -3.59
CA LEU A 326 -3.68 4.27 -3.75
C LEU A 326 -4.08 4.33 -5.24
N ALA A 327 -3.51 5.24 -6.03
CA ALA A 327 -3.75 5.32 -7.47
C ALA A 327 -3.42 4.01 -8.19
N THR A 328 -2.27 3.39 -7.87
CA THR A 328 -1.88 2.06 -8.38
C THR A 328 -2.91 0.99 -8.01
N ALA A 329 -3.35 0.94 -6.75
CA ALA A 329 -4.36 -0.02 -6.29
C ALA A 329 -5.71 0.16 -7.00
N LEU A 330 -6.12 1.40 -7.27
CA LEU A 330 -7.36 1.71 -8.01
C LEU A 330 -7.24 1.35 -9.50
N GLY A 331 -6.08 1.57 -10.12
CA GLY A 331 -5.79 1.15 -11.49
C GLY A 331 -5.83 -0.38 -11.65
N GLY A 332 -5.26 -1.12 -10.70
CA GLY A 332 -5.33 -2.57 -10.70
C GLY A 332 -6.72 -3.13 -10.43
N LEU A 333 -7.52 -2.47 -9.57
CA LEU A 333 -8.94 -2.77 -9.44
C LEU A 333 -9.68 -2.61 -10.78
N ALA A 334 -9.46 -1.48 -11.46
CA ALA A 334 -10.07 -1.23 -12.77
C ALA A 334 -9.67 -2.29 -13.81
N ALA A 335 -8.41 -2.73 -13.82
CA ALA A 335 -7.94 -3.79 -14.70
C ALA A 335 -8.59 -5.14 -14.42
N VAL A 336 -8.72 -5.54 -13.15
CA VAL A 336 -9.36 -6.82 -12.77
C VAL A 336 -10.87 -6.81 -13.06
N ARG A 337 -11.55 -5.67 -12.85
CA ARG A 337 -13.00 -5.55 -13.05
C ARG A 337 -13.39 -5.26 -14.50
N GLY A 338 -12.47 -4.72 -15.30
CA GLY A 338 -12.69 -4.39 -16.70
C GLY A 338 -13.93 -3.50 -16.90
N GLY A 339 -14.77 -3.83 -17.89
CA GLY A 339 -15.99 -3.07 -18.20
C GLY A 339 -17.13 -3.17 -17.19
N ALA A 340 -17.02 -4.02 -16.16
CA ALA A 340 -17.99 -4.15 -15.08
C ALA A 340 -17.62 -3.26 -13.88
N VAL A 341 -17.30 -2.00 -14.16
CA VAL A 341 -16.78 -1.06 -13.16
C VAL A 341 -17.81 -0.90 -12.02
N PRO A 342 -17.45 -1.28 -10.79
CA PRO A 342 -18.34 -1.12 -9.63
C PRO A 342 -18.48 0.37 -9.30
N GLN A 343 -19.52 0.71 -8.54
CA GLN A 343 -19.56 2.00 -7.86
C GLN A 343 -18.36 2.08 -6.91
N LEU A 344 -17.42 2.99 -7.19
CA LEU A 344 -16.17 3.13 -6.45
C LEU A 344 -16.23 4.38 -5.58
N THR A 345 -16.07 4.19 -4.28
CA THR A 345 -16.03 5.27 -3.29
C THR A 345 -14.72 5.26 -2.52
N ILE A 346 -14.15 6.43 -2.27
CA ILE A 346 -13.07 6.62 -1.30
C ILE A 346 -13.64 7.31 -0.08
N VAL A 347 -13.52 6.69 1.09
CA VAL A 347 -13.78 7.32 2.38
C VAL A 347 -12.44 7.55 3.06
N ALA A 348 -12.06 8.80 3.25
CA ALA A 348 -10.77 9.14 3.82
C ALA A 348 -10.94 9.91 5.13
N HIS A 349 -10.11 9.59 6.12
CA HIS A 349 -10.15 10.18 7.46
C HIS A 349 -8.86 10.94 7.76
N SER A 350 -8.98 12.14 8.35
CA SER A 350 -7.83 12.92 8.81
C SER A 350 -6.81 13.16 7.69
N TYR A 351 -5.52 12.87 7.92
CA TYR A 351 -4.44 12.97 6.93
C TYR A 351 -4.63 12.03 5.72
N GLY A 352 -5.46 10.98 5.85
CA GLY A 352 -5.86 10.15 4.71
C GLY A 352 -6.62 10.93 3.64
N THR A 353 -7.29 12.03 4.01
CA THR A 353 -7.97 12.91 3.05
C THR A 353 -6.97 13.59 2.12
N THR A 354 -5.80 13.97 2.64
CA THR A 354 -4.69 14.51 1.86
C THR A 354 -4.15 13.47 0.88
N ALA A 355 -3.87 12.24 1.36
CA ALA A 355 -3.36 11.14 0.53
C ALA A 355 -4.34 10.74 -0.58
N ALA A 356 -5.63 10.63 -0.23
CA ALA A 356 -6.68 10.33 -1.20
C ALA A 356 -6.82 11.45 -2.25
N ALA A 357 -6.75 12.72 -1.86
CA ALA A 357 -6.81 13.83 -2.81
C ALA A 357 -5.61 13.86 -3.77
N VAL A 358 -4.40 13.48 -3.32
CA VAL A 358 -3.27 13.26 -4.22
C VAL A 358 -3.62 12.21 -5.28
N ALA A 359 -4.10 11.03 -4.87
CA ALA A 359 -4.46 9.96 -5.80
C ALA A 359 -5.52 10.42 -6.82
N LEU A 360 -6.54 11.12 -6.33
CA LEU A 360 -7.66 11.60 -7.14
C LEU A 360 -7.30 12.78 -8.03
N SER A 361 -6.14 13.42 -7.86
CA SER A 361 -5.64 14.46 -8.76
C SER A 361 -4.82 13.89 -9.93
N GLN A 362 -4.54 12.57 -9.92
CA GLN A 362 -3.74 11.92 -10.95
C GLN A 362 -4.56 11.54 -12.20
N PRO A 363 -3.98 11.64 -13.40
CA PRO A 363 -4.66 11.24 -14.62
C PRO A 363 -4.97 9.73 -14.63
N GLY A 364 -6.09 9.34 -15.24
CA GLY A 364 -6.47 7.93 -15.39
C GLY A 364 -7.16 7.32 -14.16
N ILE A 365 -7.16 8.00 -13.02
CA ILE A 365 -7.94 7.61 -11.84
C ILE A 365 -9.31 8.28 -11.90
N ARG A 366 -10.38 7.54 -11.58
CA ARG A 366 -11.72 8.12 -11.42
C ARG A 366 -12.54 7.32 -10.40
N VAL A 367 -13.28 8.03 -9.56
CA VAL A 367 -14.19 7.44 -8.57
C VAL A 367 -15.57 8.10 -8.64
N ASN A 368 -16.60 7.42 -8.15
CA ASN A 368 -17.94 8.00 -8.11
C ASN A 368 -18.07 8.97 -6.94
N ASN A 369 -17.60 8.57 -5.76
CA ASN A 369 -17.68 9.41 -4.56
C ASN A 369 -16.31 9.52 -3.88
N PHE A 370 -15.98 10.73 -3.44
CA PHE A 370 -14.92 10.97 -2.48
C PHE A 370 -15.51 11.61 -1.22
N ILE A 371 -15.33 10.95 -0.08
CA ILE A 371 -15.91 11.35 1.20
C ILE A 371 -14.75 11.66 2.16
N THR A 372 -14.68 12.89 2.66
CA THR A 372 -13.68 13.33 3.64
C THR A 372 -14.28 13.45 5.03
N LEU A 373 -13.60 12.89 6.04
CA LEU A 373 -13.99 12.93 7.44
C LEU A 373 -12.90 13.60 8.28
N GLY A 374 -13.25 14.64 9.03
CA GLY A 374 -12.31 15.36 9.91
C GLY A 374 -11.01 15.70 9.18
N SER A 375 -11.11 16.32 8.00
CA SER A 375 -9.98 16.47 7.08
C SER A 375 -8.86 17.31 7.69
N ALA A 376 -7.63 16.78 7.64
CA ALA A 376 -6.39 17.53 7.94
C ALA A 376 -5.97 18.46 6.79
N GLY A 377 -6.87 18.72 5.84
CA GLY A 377 -6.68 19.54 4.66
C GLY A 377 -6.25 18.75 3.42
N LEU A 378 -6.64 19.26 2.25
CA LEU A 378 -6.25 18.72 0.95
C LEU A 378 -5.00 19.47 0.44
N PRO A 379 -4.20 18.88 -0.49
CA PRO A 379 -3.04 19.55 -1.06
C PRO A 379 -3.40 20.94 -1.60
N ASP A 380 -2.51 21.91 -1.44
CA ASP A 380 -2.73 23.31 -1.85
C ASP A 380 -2.95 23.45 -3.37
N SER A 381 -2.56 22.44 -4.16
CA SER A 381 -2.81 22.34 -5.60
C SER A 381 -4.25 21.95 -5.97
N VAL A 382 -5.06 21.48 -5.02
CA VAL A 382 -6.46 21.13 -5.22
C VAL A 382 -7.30 22.35 -4.84
N HIS A 383 -7.67 23.18 -5.82
CA HIS A 383 -8.34 24.45 -5.57
C HIS A 383 -9.86 24.30 -5.43
N SER A 384 -10.42 23.26 -6.05
CA SER A 384 -11.85 22.95 -6.00
C SER A 384 -12.11 21.45 -6.10
N ALA A 385 -13.34 21.03 -5.82
CA ALA A 385 -13.80 19.67 -6.04
C ALA A 385 -13.66 19.21 -7.51
N ALA A 386 -13.62 20.15 -8.46
CA ALA A 386 -13.46 19.84 -9.88
C ALA A 386 -12.02 19.46 -10.27
N ASP A 387 -11.03 19.74 -9.42
CA ASP A 387 -9.64 19.30 -9.62
C ASP A 387 -9.44 17.83 -9.22
N LEU A 388 -10.45 17.24 -8.55
CA LEU A 388 -10.46 15.85 -8.13
C LEU A 388 -11.23 15.02 -9.14
N ASN A 389 -10.68 13.88 -9.54
CA ASN A 389 -11.33 12.91 -10.43
C ASN A 389 -12.39 12.09 -9.67
N ALA A 390 -13.35 12.78 -9.03
CA ALA A 390 -14.50 12.20 -8.35
C ALA A 390 -15.79 12.82 -8.90
N ASP A 391 -16.81 12.02 -9.20
CA ASP A 391 -18.09 12.56 -9.69
C ASP A 391 -18.80 13.41 -8.63
N ARG A 392 -18.63 13.06 -7.35
CA ARG A 392 -19.16 13.77 -6.19
C ARG A 392 -18.16 13.80 -5.04
N VAL A 393 -18.07 14.95 -4.37
CA VAL A 393 -17.25 15.14 -3.17
C VAL A 393 -18.16 15.48 -2.00
N TYR A 394 -18.01 14.75 -0.90
CA TYR A 394 -18.75 14.95 0.35
C TYR A 394 -17.77 15.21 1.49
N SER A 395 -18.15 16.05 2.45
CA SER A 395 -17.30 16.30 3.62
C SER A 395 -18.08 16.40 4.92
N GLY A 396 -17.60 15.73 5.96
CA GLY A 396 -18.11 15.82 7.32
C GLY A 396 -16.99 16.17 8.29
N HIS A 397 -17.22 17.12 9.18
CA HIS A 397 -16.22 17.63 10.13
C HIS A 397 -16.92 18.10 11.40
N ALA A 398 -16.61 17.52 12.55
CA ALA A 398 -17.19 17.96 13.83
C ALA A 398 -16.57 19.31 14.23
N ARG A 399 -17.28 20.18 14.96
CA ARG A 399 -16.80 21.51 15.34
C ARG A 399 -15.40 21.44 15.94
N ASP A 400 -14.64 22.49 15.70
CA ASP A 400 -13.29 22.59 16.23
C ASP A 400 -13.34 22.77 17.75
N LYS A 401 -12.61 21.93 18.49
CA LYS A 401 -12.38 22.10 19.92
C LYS A 401 -10.88 22.11 20.21
N TYR A 402 -10.48 22.64 21.36
CA TYR A 402 -9.11 22.51 21.83
C TYR A 402 -8.86 21.13 22.46
N PRO A 403 -7.63 20.60 22.36
CA PRO A 403 -7.24 19.40 23.07
C PRO A 403 -7.49 19.52 24.58
N GLY A 404 -8.17 18.53 25.15
CA GLY A 404 -8.52 18.49 26.59
C GLY A 404 -9.90 19.05 26.92
N GLU A 405 -10.62 19.63 25.95
CA GLU A 405 -12.02 20.00 26.14
C GLU A 405 -12.93 18.77 26.22
N ARG A 406 -13.92 18.82 27.12
CA ARG A 406 -14.90 17.74 27.34
C ARG A 406 -16.12 17.82 26.42
N GLU A 407 -16.30 18.97 25.79
CA GLU A 407 -17.35 19.18 24.81
C GLU A 407 -17.14 18.31 23.55
N SER A 408 -18.22 17.97 22.85
CA SER A 408 -18.15 17.24 21.57
C SER A 408 -17.44 18.08 20.52
N GLY A 409 -16.71 17.44 19.61
CA GLY A 409 -16.01 18.12 18.52
C GLY A 409 -14.74 17.38 18.10
N ASP A 410 -14.05 17.94 17.13
CA ASP A 410 -12.79 17.48 16.60
C ASP A 410 -11.64 18.37 17.10
N GLN A 411 -10.70 17.76 17.81
CA GLN A 411 -9.58 18.49 18.42
C GLN A 411 -8.32 18.57 17.54
N TRP A 412 -8.27 17.87 16.41
CA TRP A 412 -7.02 17.69 15.65
C TRP A 412 -7.10 18.08 14.18
N ALA A 413 -8.23 17.85 13.51
CA ALA A 413 -8.35 18.04 12.07
C ALA A 413 -7.98 19.47 11.63
N TRP A 414 -8.54 20.48 12.31
CA TRP A 414 -8.28 21.88 12.01
C TRP A 414 -6.85 22.30 12.35
N ILE A 415 -6.26 21.77 13.43
CA ILE A 415 -4.86 22.03 13.78
C ILE A 415 -3.95 21.52 12.67
N GLY A 416 -4.13 20.27 12.25
CA GLY A 416 -3.36 19.66 11.16
C GLY A 416 -3.47 20.47 9.86
N ARG A 417 -4.69 20.87 9.51
CA ARG A 417 -4.95 21.69 8.32
C ARG A 417 -4.30 23.06 8.41
N ASP A 418 -4.58 23.83 9.44
CA ASP A 418 -4.22 25.25 9.51
C ASP A 418 -2.73 25.47 9.81
N THR A 419 -2.05 24.46 10.37
CA THR A 419 -0.61 24.49 10.64
C THR A 419 0.24 23.74 9.61
N SER A 420 -0.40 23.08 8.63
CA SER A 420 0.32 22.43 7.52
C SER A 420 1.01 23.44 6.61
N ARG A 421 2.05 22.97 5.90
CA ARG A 421 2.85 23.82 5.00
C ARG A 421 2.28 23.90 3.59
N ASP A 422 1.62 22.83 3.15
CA ASP A 422 1.35 22.53 1.74
C ASP A 422 0.03 21.78 1.50
N HIS A 423 -0.79 21.56 2.53
CA HIS A 423 -2.11 20.91 2.41
C HIS A 423 -3.19 21.56 3.29
N ARG A 424 -3.44 22.86 3.10
CA ARG A 424 -4.32 23.67 3.94
C ARG A 424 -5.75 23.76 3.43
N VAL A 425 -6.07 23.15 2.29
CA VAL A 425 -7.37 23.32 1.65
C VAL A 425 -8.47 22.65 2.48
N ASN A 426 -9.42 23.44 2.96
CA ASN A 426 -10.60 22.93 3.66
C ASN A 426 -11.69 22.53 2.64
N PRO A 427 -12.08 21.25 2.54
CA PRO A 427 -13.14 20.84 1.62
C PRO A 427 -14.52 21.43 1.96
N LEU A 428 -14.72 21.95 3.18
CA LEU A 428 -15.95 22.64 3.60
C LEU A 428 -15.93 24.14 3.35
N SER A 429 -14.83 24.69 2.82
CA SER A 429 -14.77 26.12 2.49
C SER A 429 -15.84 26.51 1.46
N PRO A 430 -16.52 27.66 1.64
CA PRO A 430 -17.40 28.20 0.62
C PRO A 430 -16.69 28.30 -0.73
N GLY A 431 -17.30 27.76 -1.78
CA GLY A 431 -16.75 27.78 -3.14
C GLY A 431 -15.84 26.60 -3.51
N PHE A 432 -15.45 25.73 -2.57
CA PHE A 432 -14.69 24.53 -2.90
C PHE A 432 -15.51 23.56 -3.78
N GLY A 433 -16.81 23.39 -3.48
CA GLY A 433 -17.73 22.59 -4.28
C GLY A 433 -18.06 21.20 -3.73
N ALA A 434 -17.59 20.85 -2.53
CA ALA A 434 -18.05 19.64 -1.84
C ALA A 434 -19.43 19.83 -1.19
N GLN A 435 -20.21 18.75 -1.10
CA GLN A 435 -21.43 18.71 -0.30
C GLN A 435 -21.06 18.41 1.16
N GLY A 436 -21.17 19.43 2.03
CA GLY A 436 -21.05 19.24 3.47
C GLY A 436 -22.21 18.41 4.04
N PHE A 437 -21.94 17.54 5.02
CA PHE A 437 -22.96 16.79 5.75
C PHE A 437 -22.78 16.85 7.29
N GLY A 438 -23.88 16.63 8.01
CA GLY A 438 -23.92 16.69 9.46
C GLY A 438 -23.18 15.55 10.16
N VAL A 439 -22.50 15.86 11.26
CA VAL A 439 -21.86 14.86 12.13
C VAL A 439 -22.11 15.11 13.63
N GLU A 440 -22.89 16.13 13.97
CA GLU A 440 -22.94 16.73 15.32
C GLU A 440 -24.34 16.90 15.91
N THR A 441 -25.39 16.65 15.14
CA THR A 441 -26.78 16.75 15.61
C THR A 441 -27.32 15.39 16.06
N GLY A 442 -26.67 14.31 15.61
CA GLY A 442 -27.11 12.94 15.79
C GLY A 442 -28.03 12.48 14.66
N GLY A 443 -28.69 13.41 13.97
CA GLY A 443 -29.64 13.12 12.89
C GLY A 443 -30.60 11.98 13.23
N ASP A 444 -30.87 11.12 12.26
CA ASP A 444 -31.67 9.91 12.44
C ASP A 444 -30.91 8.77 13.16
N ALA A 445 -29.59 8.88 13.27
CA ALA A 445 -28.73 7.83 13.81
C ALA A 445 -28.66 7.85 15.35
N GLY A 446 -28.76 9.04 15.95
CA GLY A 446 -28.87 9.28 17.38
C GLY A 446 -27.56 9.52 18.13
N ARG A 447 -26.39 9.52 17.48
CA ARG A 447 -25.10 9.88 18.10
C ARG A 447 -24.33 10.92 17.30
N VAL A 448 -23.70 11.82 18.03
CA VAL A 448 -22.82 12.88 17.50
C VAL A 448 -21.37 12.40 17.52
N VAL A 449 -20.53 12.90 16.62
CA VAL A 449 -19.08 12.72 16.70
C VAL A 449 -18.56 13.62 17.83
N THR A 450 -17.78 13.04 18.74
CA THR A 450 -17.26 13.74 19.92
C THR A 450 -15.74 13.81 19.96
N ASP A 451 -15.06 13.09 19.07
CA ASP A 451 -13.61 12.97 19.03
C ASP A 451 -13.12 12.81 17.59
N HIS A 452 -11.91 13.28 17.31
CA HIS A 452 -11.27 13.15 16.00
C HIS A 452 -11.09 11.69 15.55
N ASN A 453 -10.91 10.75 16.48
CA ASN A 453 -10.60 9.36 16.16
C ASN A 453 -11.67 8.73 15.25
N PRO A 454 -11.29 7.76 14.40
CA PRO A 454 -12.27 7.04 13.58
C PRO A 454 -13.23 6.22 14.45
N LEU A 455 -12.77 5.70 15.59
CA LEU A 455 -13.54 4.91 16.55
C LEU A 455 -13.19 5.34 17.99
N MET A 456 -14.21 5.49 18.82
CA MET A 456 -14.16 5.64 20.28
C MET A 456 -14.95 4.51 20.97
N GLY A 457 -15.79 3.80 20.23
CA GLY A 457 -16.57 2.67 20.69
C GLY A 457 -18.05 2.99 20.86
N ASN A 458 -18.71 2.19 21.71
CA ASN A 458 -20.16 2.21 21.87
C ASN A 458 -20.65 3.04 23.07
N GLY A 459 -19.75 3.76 23.75
CA GLY A 459 -20.06 4.60 24.90
C GLY A 459 -20.62 5.97 24.50
N ASP A 460 -20.53 6.93 25.42
CA ASP A 460 -20.98 8.31 25.20
C ASP A 460 -20.10 9.06 24.19
N GLU A 461 -18.81 8.72 24.13
CA GLU A 461 -17.89 9.20 23.10
C GLU A 461 -18.04 8.40 21.81
N ALA A 462 -17.92 9.07 20.66
CA ALA A 462 -18.03 8.47 19.34
C ALA A 462 -17.05 9.11 18.35
N GLY A 463 -16.41 8.25 17.55
CA GLY A 463 -15.64 8.63 16.37
C GLY A 463 -16.46 8.59 15.08
N TYR A 464 -15.86 9.03 13.97
CA TYR A 464 -16.56 9.19 12.69
C TYR A 464 -17.13 7.90 12.08
N PHE A 465 -16.56 6.72 12.39
CA PHE A 465 -17.02 5.40 11.91
C PHE A 465 -17.77 4.60 12.98
N ASP A 466 -18.02 5.16 14.16
CA ASP A 466 -18.76 4.44 15.19
C ASP A 466 -20.21 4.23 14.78
N GLN A 467 -20.76 3.10 15.19
CA GLN A 467 -22.15 2.74 14.91
C GLN A 467 -23.10 3.76 15.53
N ARG A 468 -24.23 3.99 14.84
CA ARG A 468 -25.29 4.93 15.23
C ARG A 468 -24.84 6.40 15.25
N THR A 469 -23.71 6.75 14.63
CA THR A 469 -23.33 8.15 14.43
C THR A 469 -24.01 8.73 13.20
N GLU A 470 -24.34 10.02 13.25
CA GLU A 470 -24.82 10.78 12.10
C GLU A 470 -23.82 10.73 10.94
N SER A 471 -22.52 10.83 11.26
CA SER A 471 -21.42 10.67 10.31
C SER A 471 -21.51 9.37 9.52
N LEU A 472 -21.56 8.21 10.20
CA LEU A 472 -21.63 6.91 9.54
C LEU A 472 -22.89 6.77 8.68
N GLN A 473 -24.03 7.26 9.17
CA GLN A 473 -25.29 7.21 8.43
C GLN A 473 -25.24 8.05 7.14
N ASN A 474 -24.69 9.27 7.21
CA ASN A 474 -24.52 10.14 6.04
C ASN A 474 -23.56 9.55 5.00
N MET A 475 -22.47 8.92 5.43
CA MET A 475 -21.58 8.18 4.52
C MET A 475 -22.31 7.09 3.76
N VAL A 476 -23.15 6.32 4.46
CA VAL A 476 -23.96 5.25 3.86
C VAL A 476 -24.94 5.80 2.84
N TRP A 477 -25.61 6.92 3.13
CA TRP A 477 -26.52 7.57 2.17
C TRP A 477 -25.78 8.13 0.95
N ALA A 478 -24.60 8.73 1.14
CA ALA A 478 -23.75 9.18 0.04
C ALA A 478 -23.35 8.00 -0.88
N ILE A 479 -22.89 6.88 -0.30
CA ILE A 479 -22.51 5.68 -1.06
C ILE A 479 -23.70 5.08 -1.80
N LYS A 480 -24.89 5.07 -1.19
CA LYS A 480 -26.13 4.57 -1.82
C LYS A 480 -26.72 5.53 -2.85
N GLY A 481 -26.22 6.76 -2.95
CA GLY A 481 -26.78 7.82 -3.78
C GLY A 481 -28.10 8.40 -3.25
N GLU A 482 -28.47 8.13 -2.00
CA GLU A 482 -29.66 8.64 -1.30
C GLU A 482 -29.40 10.07 -0.77
N THR A 483 -28.92 10.96 -1.65
CA THR A 483 -28.38 12.27 -1.29
C THR A 483 -29.38 13.21 -0.62
N GLU A 484 -30.67 13.00 -0.86
CA GLU A 484 -31.78 13.73 -0.25
C GLU A 484 -31.95 13.44 1.25
N LYS A 485 -31.40 12.33 1.75
CA LYS A 485 -31.43 11.97 3.17
C LYS A 485 -30.26 12.55 3.95
N ILE A 486 -29.20 12.96 3.25
CA ILE A 486 -28.00 13.49 3.89
C ILE A 486 -28.36 14.72 4.71
N THR A 487 -28.08 14.68 6.01
CA THR A 487 -28.35 15.81 6.89
C THR A 487 -27.43 16.97 6.56
N PRO A 488 -27.90 18.23 6.64
CA PRO A 488 -27.10 19.39 6.29
C PRO A 488 -25.92 19.56 7.26
N TYR A 489 -24.80 20.05 6.74
CA TYR A 489 -23.69 20.48 7.58
C TYR A 489 -24.09 21.71 8.41
N ALA A 490 -24.16 21.54 9.73
CA ALA A 490 -24.49 22.59 10.69
C ALA A 490 -23.65 22.38 11.96
N PRO A 491 -22.38 22.85 11.98
CA PRO A 491 -21.53 22.70 13.15
C PRO A 491 -22.08 23.49 14.34
N LEU A 492 -21.87 22.98 15.57
CA LEU A 492 -22.45 23.54 16.80
C LEU A 492 -21.90 24.93 17.21
N GLY A 493 -21.01 25.53 16.43
CA GLY A 493 -20.30 26.77 16.78
C GLY A 493 -19.15 26.54 17.75
N PRO A 494 -18.53 27.61 18.28
CA PRO A 494 -17.44 27.49 19.25
C PRO A 494 -17.87 26.78 20.54
N THR A 495 -16.93 26.22 21.28
CA THR A 495 -17.16 25.68 22.63
C THR A 495 -17.29 26.80 23.66
N ASN A 496 -17.82 26.51 24.85
CA ASN A 496 -17.93 27.51 25.91
C ASN A 496 -16.54 28.06 26.32
N LEU A 497 -15.49 27.23 26.24
CA LEU A 497 -14.12 27.69 26.50
C LEU A 497 -13.65 28.66 25.43
N GLN A 498 -13.90 28.36 24.16
CA GLN A 498 -13.54 29.24 23.05
C GLN A 498 -14.31 30.56 23.10
N GLU A 499 -15.61 30.53 23.40
CA GLU A 499 -16.42 31.73 23.60
C GLU A 499 -15.85 32.60 24.72
N ALA A 500 -15.53 32.01 25.87
CA ALA A 500 -14.93 32.74 27.00
C ALA A 500 -13.56 33.37 26.64
N LEU A 501 -12.74 32.70 25.82
CA LEU A 501 -11.46 33.23 25.35
C LEU A 501 -11.66 34.39 24.36
N ILE A 502 -12.62 34.28 23.44
CA ILE A 502 -12.97 35.33 22.48
C ILE A 502 -13.52 36.57 23.20
N GLU A 503 -14.42 36.37 24.16
CA GLU A 503 -14.98 37.45 24.98
C GLU A 503 -13.91 38.10 25.86
N GLY A 504 -13.02 37.31 26.46
CA GLY A 504 -11.90 37.80 27.27
C GLY A 504 -10.93 38.66 26.47
N LEU A 505 -10.62 38.29 25.22
CA LEU A 505 -9.81 39.09 24.31
C LEU A 505 -10.52 40.37 23.86
N SER A 506 -11.84 40.31 23.64
CA SER A 506 -12.64 41.46 23.20
C SER A 506 -12.84 42.51 24.29
N ASN A 507 -12.85 42.11 25.56
CA ASN A 507 -12.99 43.00 26.73
C ASN A 507 -11.64 43.52 27.26
N GLY A 508 -10.52 43.09 26.68
CA GLY A 508 -9.15 43.44 27.09
C GLY A 508 -8.50 44.60 26.32
N TYR A 509 -9.24 45.25 25.40
CA TYR A 509 -8.77 46.39 24.58
C TYR A 509 -9.41 47.72 24.99
#